data_AF-A0A953G2Y2-F1
#
_entry.id   AF-A0A953G2Y2-F1
#
_cell.length_a   1.000
_cell.length_b   1.000
_cell.length_c   1.000
_cell.angle_alpha   90.00
_cell.angle_beta   90.00
_cell.angle_gamma   90.00
#
_symmetry.space_group_name_H-M   'P 1'
#
loop_
_entity.id
_entity.type
_entity.pdbx_description
1 polymer ?
#
loop_
_entity_poly.entity_id
_entity_poly.type
_entity_poly.pdbx_seq_one_letter_code
_entity_poly.pdbx_strand_id
1 'polypeptide(L)'
;MPNKSELLTPPNSQGLRNDLTRMVPFYEVLGNIVAEPRHNDYRKIKRGAWGYMQNNIIERLFASFAELDKAIVSAKKTLASKESVPPEVIKRLDSYDGILLKQKTLAKELCEHIASGNWDEVNRHVGLINGLSAMIRDDARAILAALSSAPDKATVDEDMNYC
;
A
#
# COMPACT_ATOMS: atom_id res chain seq x y z
N MET A 1 45.92 -17.18 -5.46
CA MET A 1 45.10 -16.01 -5.87
C MET A 1 43.69 -16.51 -6.13
N PRO A 2 42.69 -16.21 -5.28
CA PRO A 2 41.33 -16.66 -5.52
C PRO A 2 40.63 -15.75 -6.53
N ASN A 3 39.94 -16.38 -7.48
CA ASN A 3 39.17 -15.77 -8.56
C ASN A 3 38.07 -14.85 -8.01
N LYS A 4 38.14 -13.56 -8.31
CA LYS A 4 37.03 -12.60 -8.20
C LYS A 4 36.07 -12.82 -9.36
N SER A 5 35.26 -13.86 -9.25
CA SER A 5 34.12 -14.11 -10.14
C SER A 5 32.87 -14.31 -9.30
N GLU A 6 32.61 -13.40 -8.35
CA GLU A 6 31.28 -13.31 -7.74
C GLU A 6 30.34 -12.72 -8.80
N LEU A 7 29.63 -13.63 -9.45
CA LEU A 7 28.48 -13.33 -10.28
C LEU A 7 27.53 -12.39 -9.51
N LEU A 8 27.39 -11.18 -10.03
CA LEU A 8 26.25 -10.31 -9.75
C LEU A 8 24.99 -11.07 -10.19
N THR A 9 24.28 -11.66 -9.23
CA THR A 9 22.94 -12.17 -9.49
C THR A 9 22.03 -10.99 -9.83
N PRO A 10 21.27 -11.06 -10.95
CA PRO A 10 20.41 -9.96 -11.34
C PRO A 10 19.35 -9.69 -10.26
N PRO A 11 18.99 -8.42 -10.01
CA PRO A 11 17.99 -8.06 -9.01
C PRO A 11 16.66 -8.75 -9.34
N ASN A 12 16.23 -9.64 -8.45
CA ASN A 12 15.07 -10.49 -8.61
C ASN A 12 13.80 -9.65 -8.81
N SER A 13 13.27 -9.62 -10.03
CA SER A 13 12.04 -8.93 -10.42
C SER A 13 10.80 -9.43 -9.67
N GLN A 14 10.87 -10.59 -9.03
CA GLN A 14 9.82 -11.10 -8.13
C GLN A 14 9.71 -10.30 -6.82
N GLY A 15 10.80 -9.66 -6.34
CA GLY A 15 10.79 -8.87 -5.11
C GLY A 15 9.81 -7.69 -5.19
N LEU A 16 9.86 -6.94 -6.29
CA LEU A 16 8.97 -5.80 -6.54
C LEU A 16 7.50 -6.23 -6.64
N ARG A 17 7.23 -7.37 -7.29
CA ARG A 17 5.87 -7.92 -7.37
C ARG A 17 5.35 -8.32 -6.00
N ASN A 18 6.18 -8.95 -5.17
CA ASN A 18 5.80 -9.35 -3.82
C ASN A 18 5.51 -8.14 -2.93
N ASP A 19 6.32 -7.08 -3.03
CA ASP A 19 6.14 -5.85 -2.23
C ASP A 19 4.87 -5.10 -2.60
N LEU A 20 4.57 -4.97 -3.90
CA LEU A 20 3.35 -4.31 -4.36
C LEU A 20 2.10 -5.17 -4.16
N THR A 21 2.24 -6.50 -4.20
CA THR A 21 1.13 -7.44 -3.88
C THR A 21 0.80 -7.43 -2.39
N ARG A 22 1.79 -7.20 -1.52
CA ARG A 22 1.58 -7.04 -0.05
C ARG A 22 0.77 -5.80 0.33
N MET A 23 0.51 -4.88 -0.60
CA MET A 23 -0.39 -3.74 -0.38
C MET A 23 -1.89 -4.11 -0.47
N VAL A 24 -2.23 -5.32 -0.94
CA VAL A 24 -3.62 -5.76 -1.21
C VAL A 24 -4.44 -6.18 0.03
N PRO A 25 -3.90 -6.78 1.12
CA PRO A 25 -4.68 -7.19 2.30
C PRO A 25 -5.28 -6.04 3.13
N PHE A 26 -4.94 -4.79 2.82
CA PHE A 26 -5.32 -3.58 3.57
C PHE A 26 -6.84 -3.37 3.71
N TYR A 27 -7.64 -3.94 2.81
CA TYR A 27 -9.08 -3.66 2.66
C TYR A 27 -9.98 -4.49 3.58
N GLU A 28 -9.56 -5.68 3.99
CA GLU A 28 -10.35 -6.52 4.88
C GLU A 28 -10.45 -5.92 6.29
N VAL A 29 -9.43 -5.17 6.72
CA VAL A 29 -9.42 -4.50 8.03
C VAL A 29 -10.42 -3.34 8.05
N LEU A 30 -10.49 -2.56 6.98
CA LEU A 30 -11.31 -1.35 6.88
C LEU A 30 -12.80 -1.66 6.66
N GLY A 31 -13.12 -2.73 5.91
CA GLY A 31 -14.51 -3.17 5.73
C GLY A 31 -15.19 -3.57 7.04
N ASN A 32 -14.43 -4.05 8.02
CA ASN A 32 -14.92 -4.42 9.35
C ASN A 32 -15.18 -3.21 10.26
N ILE A 33 -14.62 -2.04 9.97
CA ILE A 33 -14.89 -0.79 10.72
C ILE A 33 -16.27 -0.22 10.37
N VAL A 34 -16.68 -0.36 9.11
CA VAL A 34 -17.93 0.24 8.55
C VAL A 34 -19.15 -0.66 8.73
N ALA A 35 -18.98 -1.91 9.16
CA ALA A 35 -20.10 -2.82 9.43
C ALA A 35 -20.84 -2.40 10.72
N GLU A 36 -21.68 -1.37 10.60
CA GLU A 36 -22.54 -0.85 11.65
C GLU A 36 -23.49 -1.93 12.21
N PRO A 37 -23.56 -2.09 13.54
CA PRO A 37 -24.78 -2.52 14.20
C PRO A 37 -25.79 -1.36 14.13
N ARG A 38 -26.85 -1.53 13.31
CA ARG A 38 -27.92 -0.54 13.12
C ARG A 38 -28.39 0.09 14.43
N HIS A 39 -28.12 1.38 14.59
CA HIS A 39 -28.72 2.49 15.37
C HIS A 39 -29.61 2.29 16.64
N ASN A 40 -30.07 1.09 17.01
CA ASN A 40 -31.02 0.90 18.12
C ASN A 40 -30.49 0.12 19.34
N ASP A 41 -29.31 -0.50 19.28
CA ASP A 41 -28.80 -1.34 20.40
C ASP A 41 -27.68 -0.71 21.23
N TYR A 42 -27.21 0.49 20.90
CA TYR A 42 -26.04 1.13 21.54
C TYR A 42 -26.20 1.42 23.05
N ARG A 43 -27.43 1.52 23.58
CA ARG A 43 -27.62 1.68 25.04
C ARG A 43 -27.48 0.38 25.82
N LYS A 44 -27.63 -0.78 25.18
CA LYS A 44 -27.62 -2.10 25.85
C LYS A 44 -26.27 -2.81 25.79
N ILE A 45 -25.42 -2.48 24.83
CA ILE A 45 -24.09 -3.11 24.71
C ILE A 45 -23.08 -2.35 25.60
N LYS A 46 -23.03 -2.82 26.86
CA LYS A 46 -22.10 -2.47 27.94
C LYS A 46 -20.83 -1.69 27.54
N ARG A 47 -20.67 -0.53 28.20
CA ARG A 47 -19.50 0.38 28.30
C ARG A 47 -18.10 -0.25 28.41
N GLY A 48 -17.95 -1.57 28.60
CA GLY A 48 -16.64 -2.24 28.72
C GLY A 48 -16.16 -2.98 27.47
N ALA A 49 -17.07 -3.54 26.67
CA ALA A 49 -16.69 -4.39 25.52
C ALA A 49 -16.41 -3.58 24.24
N TRP A 50 -17.09 -2.44 24.08
CA TRP A 50 -16.94 -1.56 22.92
C TRP A 50 -15.62 -0.79 22.91
N GLY A 51 -15.16 -0.30 24.08
CA GLY A 51 -13.88 0.40 24.18
C GLY A 51 -12.69 -0.48 23.80
N TYR A 52 -12.73 -1.77 24.14
CA TYR A 52 -11.68 -2.73 23.78
C TYR A 52 -11.63 -3.05 22.28
N MET A 53 -12.79 -3.17 21.61
CA MET A 53 -12.84 -3.44 20.17
C MET A 53 -12.45 -2.22 19.32
N GLN A 54 -12.81 -1.02 19.75
CA GLN A 54 -12.40 0.22 19.07
C GLN A 54 -10.89 0.43 19.12
N ASN A 55 -10.25 0.19 20.27
CA ASN A 55 -8.80 0.32 20.38
C ASN A 55 -8.08 -0.65 19.44
N ASN A 56 -8.54 -1.91 19.38
CA ASN A 56 -7.94 -2.92 18.49
C ASN A 56 -8.09 -2.53 17.00
N ILE A 57 -9.22 -1.96 16.59
CA ILE A 57 -9.42 -1.62 15.17
C ILE A 57 -8.59 -0.41 14.73
N ILE A 58 -8.44 0.58 15.60
CA ILE A 58 -7.58 1.74 15.38
C ILE A 58 -6.10 1.31 15.35
N GLU A 59 -5.68 0.44 16.27
CA GLU A 59 -4.33 -0.13 16.27
C GLU A 59 -4.04 -0.89 14.97
N ARG A 60 -4.98 -1.71 14.50
CA ARG A 60 -4.86 -2.41 13.21
C ARG A 60 -4.79 -1.43 12.03
N LEU A 61 -5.52 -0.31 12.07
CA LEU A 61 -5.42 0.75 11.08
C LEU A 61 -4.02 1.38 11.05
N PHE A 62 -3.47 1.77 12.20
CA PHE A 62 -2.12 2.33 12.25
C PHE A 62 -1.04 1.32 11.87
N ALA A 63 -1.18 0.06 12.31
CA ALA A 63 -0.29 -1.03 11.89
C ALA A 63 -0.32 -1.21 10.38
N SER A 64 -1.50 -1.13 9.76
CA SER A 64 -1.62 -1.20 8.31
C SER A 64 -0.84 -0.07 7.64
N PHE A 65 -0.98 1.20 8.07
CA PHE A 65 -0.19 2.30 7.49
C PHE A 65 1.31 2.08 7.61
N ALA A 66 1.80 1.51 8.71
CA ALA A 66 3.22 1.19 8.87
C ALA A 66 3.69 0.12 7.87
N GLU A 67 2.87 -0.89 7.60
CA GLU A 67 3.18 -1.90 6.58
C GLU A 67 3.15 -1.31 5.16
N LEU A 68 2.21 -0.41 4.86
CA LEU A 68 2.19 0.31 3.58
C LEU A 68 3.44 1.19 3.40
N ASP A 69 3.85 1.91 4.44
CA ASP A 69 5.08 2.71 4.47
C ASP A 69 6.31 1.85 4.13
N LYS A 70 6.46 0.71 4.82
CA LYS A 70 7.55 -0.25 4.56
C LYS A 70 7.52 -0.76 3.12
N ALA A 71 6.33 -1.08 2.59
CA ALA A 71 6.19 -1.57 1.23
C ALA A 71 6.57 -0.50 0.19
N ILE A 72 6.20 0.77 0.41
CA ILE A 72 6.60 1.89 -0.44
C ILE A 72 8.12 2.05 -0.42
N VAL A 73 8.73 2.10 0.76
CA VAL A 73 10.19 2.24 0.92
C VAL A 73 10.93 1.07 0.25
N SER A 74 10.45 -0.16 0.42
CA SER A 74 11.03 -1.35 -0.21
C SER A 74 10.92 -1.30 -1.74
N ALA A 75 9.76 -0.90 -2.27
CA ALA A 75 9.55 -0.75 -3.71
C ALA A 75 10.49 0.32 -4.30
N LYS A 76 10.64 1.48 -3.64
CA LYS A 76 11.58 2.53 -4.05
C LYS A 76 13.02 2.02 -4.07
N LYS A 77 13.44 1.30 -3.02
CA LYS A 77 14.79 0.70 -2.95
C LYS A 77 15.03 -0.31 -4.08
N THR A 78 14.03 -1.13 -4.39
CA THR A 78 14.11 -2.15 -5.45
C THR A 78 14.13 -1.53 -6.85
N LEU A 79 13.47 -0.40 -7.05
CA LEU A 79 13.53 0.33 -8.32
C LEU A 79 14.85 1.10 -8.47
N ALA A 80 15.39 1.63 -7.38
CA ALA A 80 16.70 2.30 -7.39
C ALA A 80 17.85 1.36 -7.77
N SER A 81 17.73 0.05 -7.55
CA SER A 81 18.74 -0.94 -7.96
C SER A 81 18.60 -1.41 -9.41
N LYS A 82 17.56 -0.99 -10.15
CA LYS A 82 17.39 -1.31 -11.57
C LYS A 82 18.08 -0.25 -12.43
N GLU A 83 18.79 -0.70 -13.47
CA GLU A 83 19.57 0.16 -14.36
C GLU A 83 18.70 1.11 -15.19
N SER A 84 17.47 0.71 -15.51
CA SER A 84 16.52 1.54 -16.26
C SER A 84 15.11 1.46 -15.67
N VAL A 85 14.70 2.53 -15.00
CA VAL A 85 13.32 2.72 -14.52
C VAL A 85 12.78 4.02 -15.10
N PRO A 86 11.58 4.01 -15.71
CA PRO A 86 10.97 5.24 -16.20
C PRO A 86 10.83 6.28 -15.08
N PRO A 87 11.26 7.55 -15.28
CA PRO A 87 11.23 8.57 -14.23
C PRO A 87 9.81 8.87 -13.73
N GLU A 88 8.79 8.63 -14.57
CA GLU A 88 7.38 8.74 -14.19
C GLU A 88 6.98 7.75 -13.09
N VAL A 89 7.57 6.55 -13.06
CA VAL A 89 7.27 5.54 -12.02
C VAL A 89 7.81 6.00 -10.67
N ILE A 90 9.02 6.56 -10.63
CA ILE A 90 9.61 7.11 -9.40
C ILE A 90 8.78 8.28 -8.88
N LYS A 91 8.42 9.22 -9.77
CA LYS A 91 7.56 10.36 -9.42
C LYS A 91 6.21 9.93 -8.84
N ARG A 92 5.60 8.88 -9.37
CA ARG A 92 4.34 8.32 -8.84
C ARG A 92 4.53 7.71 -7.45
N LEU A 93 5.60 6.95 -7.21
CA LEU A 93 5.91 6.43 -5.88
C LEU A 93 6.20 7.52 -4.86
N ASP A 94 6.83 8.63 -5.26
CA ASP A 94 7.02 9.79 -4.38
C ASP A 94 5.70 10.45 -3.99
N SER A 95 4.69 10.41 -4.86
CA SER A 95 3.36 10.93 -4.52
C SER A 95 2.66 10.13 -3.41
N TYR A 96 3.02 8.86 -3.22
CA TYR A 96 2.43 8.00 -2.18
C TYR A 96 2.78 8.47 -0.77
N ASP A 97 3.96 9.06 -0.55
CA ASP A 97 4.34 9.59 0.76
C ASP A 97 3.37 10.71 1.20
N GLY A 98 2.99 11.57 0.26
CA GLY A 98 2.02 12.63 0.50
C GLY A 98 0.61 12.10 0.78
N ILE A 99 0.19 11.03 0.10
CA ILE A 99 -1.10 10.38 0.36
C ILE A 99 -1.08 9.69 1.73
N LEU A 100 0.00 8.97 2.05
CA LEU A 100 0.17 8.28 3.32
C LEU A 100 0.18 9.26 4.51
N LEU A 101 0.84 10.41 4.35
CA LEU A 101 0.80 11.47 5.36
C LEU A 101 -0.63 11.96 5.59
N LYS A 102 -1.41 12.21 4.53
CA LYS A 102 -2.83 12.60 4.64
C LYS A 102 -3.66 11.54 5.34
N GLN A 103 -3.46 10.26 5.02
CA GLN A 103 -4.16 9.15 5.68
C GLN A 103 -3.82 9.08 7.17
N LYS A 104 -2.54 9.25 7.54
CA LYS A 104 -2.10 9.31 8.95
C LYS A 104 -2.73 10.49 9.69
N THR A 105 -2.86 11.65 9.05
CA THR A 105 -3.55 12.82 9.63
C THR A 105 -5.05 12.54 9.83
N LEU A 106 -5.74 12.04 8.80
CA LEU A 106 -7.15 11.67 8.90
C LEU A 106 -7.39 10.62 9.99
N ALA A 107 -6.49 9.64 10.14
CA ALA A 107 -6.63 8.64 11.19
C ALA A 107 -6.45 9.19 12.61
N LYS A 108 -5.64 10.24 12.78
CA LYS A 108 -5.55 10.95 14.07
C LYS A 108 -6.84 11.70 14.38
N GLU A 109 -7.36 12.45 13.41
CA GLU A 109 -8.65 13.16 13.53
C GLU A 109 -9.80 12.17 13.77
N LEU A 110 -9.78 11.00 13.12
CA LEU A 110 -10.74 9.92 13.35
C LEU A 110 -10.77 9.48 14.82
N CYS A 111 -9.61 9.36 15.48
CA CYS A 111 -9.55 9.06 16.92
C CYS A 111 -10.24 10.15 17.77
N GLU A 112 -10.07 11.42 17.40
CA GLU A 112 -10.71 12.56 18.07
C GLU A 112 -12.24 12.54 17.87
N HIS A 113 -12.70 12.22 16.67
CA HIS A 113 -14.14 12.09 16.36
C HIS A 113 -14.78 10.89 17.07
N ILE A 114 -14.07 9.77 17.19
CA ILE A 114 -14.52 8.61 17.99
C ILE A 114 -14.63 9.00 19.46
N ALA A 115 -13.61 9.69 20.02
CA ALA A 115 -13.61 10.11 21.41
C ALA A 115 -14.72 11.13 21.75
N SER A 116 -15.08 11.98 20.79
CA SER A 116 -16.18 12.95 20.91
C SER A 116 -17.55 12.39 20.54
N GLY A 117 -17.63 11.16 20.03
CA GLY A 117 -18.88 10.52 19.62
C GLY A 117 -19.49 11.11 18.34
N ASN A 118 -18.72 11.82 17.52
CA ASN A 118 -19.17 12.42 16.27
C ASN A 118 -19.17 11.38 15.13
N TRP A 119 -20.17 10.51 15.12
CA TRP A 119 -20.25 9.36 14.19
C TRP A 119 -20.38 9.74 12.72
N ASP A 120 -21.01 10.87 12.40
CA ASP A 120 -21.10 11.37 11.03
C ASP A 120 -19.70 11.64 10.46
N GLU A 121 -18.85 12.27 11.28
CA GLU A 121 -17.49 12.61 10.88
C GLU A 121 -16.57 11.38 10.88
N VAL A 122 -16.78 10.44 11.81
CA VAL A 122 -16.13 9.12 11.77
C VAL A 122 -16.38 8.42 10.43
N ASN A 123 -17.64 8.37 9.99
CA ASN A 123 -18.02 7.75 8.72
C ASN A 123 -17.39 8.50 7.52
N ARG A 124 -17.36 9.84 7.56
CA ARG A 124 -16.72 10.67 6.53
C ARG A 124 -15.22 10.37 6.43
N HIS A 125 -14.50 10.38 7.54
CA HIS A 125 -13.06 10.13 7.59
C HIS A 125 -12.70 8.72 7.15
N VAL A 126 -13.47 7.71 7.55
CA VAL A 126 -13.26 6.33 7.09
C VAL A 126 -13.44 6.23 5.56
N GLY A 127 -14.46 6.89 5.01
CA GLY A 127 -14.67 6.97 3.56
C GLY A 127 -13.49 7.60 2.82
N LEU A 128 -12.95 8.71 3.35
CA LEU A 128 -11.77 9.38 2.78
C LEU A 128 -10.52 8.49 2.84
N ILE A 129 -10.24 7.85 3.98
CA ILE A 129 -9.11 6.93 4.14
C ILE A 129 -9.22 5.79 3.12
N ASN A 130 -10.41 5.20 2.98
CA ASN A 130 -10.68 4.12 2.02
C ASN A 130 -10.44 4.56 0.56
N GLY A 131 -10.92 5.76 0.20
CA GLY A 131 -10.71 6.32 -1.14
C GLY A 131 -9.23 6.57 -1.45
N LEU A 132 -8.47 7.12 -0.49
CA LEU A 132 -7.03 7.32 -0.62
C LEU A 132 -6.27 5.99 -0.76
N SER A 133 -6.66 4.96 0.01
CA SER A 133 -6.07 3.62 -0.11
C SER A 133 -6.33 3.02 -1.50
N ALA A 134 -7.58 3.12 -1.99
CA ALA A 134 -7.99 2.63 -3.31
C ALA A 134 -7.15 3.26 -4.42
N MET A 135 -6.94 4.58 -4.35
CA MET A 135 -6.10 5.31 -5.28
C MET A 135 -4.66 4.80 -5.30
N ILE A 136 -4.00 4.60 -4.15
CA ILE A 136 -2.64 4.03 -4.10
C ILE A 136 -2.59 2.64 -4.74
N ARG A 137 -3.55 1.77 -4.41
CA ARG A 137 -3.59 0.40 -4.93
C ARG A 137 -3.77 0.37 -6.44
N ASP A 138 -4.73 1.13 -6.96
CA ASP A 138 -5.06 1.12 -8.37
C ASP A 138 -3.91 1.71 -9.19
N ASP A 139 -3.25 2.76 -8.66
CA ASP A 139 -2.03 3.33 -9.22
C ASP A 139 -0.87 2.31 -9.22
N ALA A 140 -0.67 1.58 -8.11
CA ALA A 140 0.36 0.55 -7.98
C ALA A 140 0.15 -0.61 -8.96
N ARG A 141 -1.10 -1.03 -9.18
CA ARG A 141 -1.46 -2.03 -10.19
C ARG A 141 -1.15 -1.53 -11.61
N ALA A 142 -1.44 -0.27 -11.90
CA ALA A 142 -1.10 0.32 -13.19
C ALA A 142 0.44 0.40 -13.39
N ILE A 143 1.22 0.73 -12.35
CA ILE A 143 2.69 0.69 -12.40
C ILE A 143 3.18 -0.73 -12.70
N LEU A 144 2.66 -1.73 -11.98
CA LEU A 144 3.03 -3.14 -12.20
C LEU A 144 2.74 -3.59 -13.63
N ALA A 145 1.56 -3.24 -14.16
CA ALA A 145 1.17 -3.59 -15.52
C ALA A 145 2.07 -2.92 -16.57
N ALA A 146 2.45 -1.65 -16.37
CA ALA A 146 3.37 -0.94 -17.25
C ALA A 146 4.77 -1.57 -17.23
N LEU A 147 5.28 -1.91 -16.05
CA LEU A 147 6.58 -2.57 -15.89
C LEU A 147 6.63 -3.99 -16.44
N SER A 148 5.51 -4.73 -16.42
CA SER A 148 5.44 -6.06 -17.03
C SER A 148 5.28 -6.05 -18.54
N SER A 149 4.81 -4.94 -19.11
CA SER A 149 4.54 -4.81 -20.55
C SER A 149 5.70 -4.24 -21.33
N ALA A 150 6.76 -3.76 -20.67
CA ALA A 150 8.00 -3.40 -21.33
C ALA A 150 8.74 -4.71 -21.71
N PRO A 151 8.73 -5.15 -22.98
CA PRO A 151 9.48 -6.33 -23.36
C PRO A 151 10.96 -6.04 -23.12
N ASP A 152 11.67 -6.97 -22.46
CA ASP A 152 13.12 -6.97 -22.46
C ASP A 152 13.57 -6.81 -23.91
N LYS A 153 14.35 -5.75 -24.18
CA LYS A 153 14.83 -5.41 -25.52
C LYS A 153 15.22 -6.69 -26.22
N ALA A 154 14.48 -7.00 -27.30
CA ALA A 154 14.72 -8.15 -28.14
C ALA A 154 16.22 -8.26 -28.38
N THR A 155 16.81 -9.37 -27.96
CA THR A 155 18.12 -9.77 -28.46
C THR A 155 17.99 -9.75 -29.97
N VAL A 156 18.72 -8.84 -30.60
CA VAL A 156 18.87 -8.86 -32.05
C VAL A 156 19.62 -10.16 -32.30
N ASP A 157 18.88 -11.23 -32.60
CA ASP A 157 19.46 -12.46 -33.15
C ASP A 157 19.94 -12.12 -34.56
N GLU A 158 21.07 -11.39 -34.60
CA GLU A 158 21.99 -11.41 -35.72
C GLU A 158 22.49 -12.84 -35.82
N ASP A 159 21.89 -13.63 -36.72
CA ASP A 159 22.58 -14.61 -37.57
C ASP A 159 21.56 -15.42 -38.40
N MET A 160 20.81 -14.73 -39.26
CA MET A 160 20.20 -15.35 -40.45
C MET A 160 21.10 -15.08 -41.66
N ASN A 161 22.24 -15.76 -41.69
CA ASN A 161 23.07 -15.90 -42.88
C ASN A 161 22.37 -16.91 -43.81
N TYR A 162 21.55 -16.42 -44.75
CA TYR A 162 21.02 -17.25 -45.84
C TYR A 162 22.09 -17.39 -46.93
N CYS A 163 22.48 -18.65 -47.19
CA CYS A 163 23.39 -19.07 -48.25
C CYS A 163 22.92 -18.70 -49.65
#